data_AF-A0A954RZE6-F1
#
_entry.id   AF-A0A954RZE6-F1
#
_cell.length_a   1.000
_cell.length_b   1.000
_cell.length_c   1.000
_cell.angle_alpha   90.00
_cell.angle_beta   90.00
_cell.angle_gamma   90.00
#
_symmetry.space_group_name_H-M   'P 1'
#
loop_
_entity.id
_entity.type
_entity.pdbx_description
1 polymer ?
#
loop_
_entity_poly.entity_id
_entity_poly.type
_entity_poly.pdbx_seq_one_letter_code
_entity_poly.pdbx_strand_id
1 'polypeptide(L)'
;LNTARDNGVNKRKKKSKKPKKQKQKLTAAQRRARRERREKYMTVFINGKQKLVPRPPKVNGIDVDEFILQNADPIWLVENEMWEHLAQLEELED
;
A
#
# COMPACT_ATOMS: atom_id res chain seq x y z
N LEU A 1 -35.99 21.52 72.76
CA LEU A 1 -35.27 20.39 72.14
C LEU A 1 -35.12 20.67 70.64
N ASN A 2 -34.04 21.35 70.25
CA ASN A 2 -33.74 21.65 68.85
C ASN A 2 -32.31 21.18 68.54
N THR A 3 -32.16 20.14 67.73
CA THR A 3 -30.95 19.91 66.92
C THR A 3 -31.33 19.08 65.69
N ALA A 4 -31.85 19.73 64.65
CA ALA A 4 -31.94 19.12 63.33
C ALA A 4 -30.52 19.02 62.74
N ARG A 5 -30.01 17.80 62.55
CA ARG A 5 -28.76 17.55 61.82
C ARG A 5 -29.04 17.64 60.32
N ASP A 6 -28.57 18.72 59.71
CA ASP A 6 -28.63 18.93 58.26
C ASP A 6 -27.59 18.04 57.56
N ASN A 7 -28.02 16.91 57.02
CA ASN A 7 -27.17 15.99 56.26
C ASN A 7 -27.11 16.46 54.81
N GLY A 8 -26.18 17.38 54.54
CA GLY A 8 -25.86 17.84 53.19
C GLY A 8 -25.50 16.68 52.26
N VAL A 9 -26.43 16.32 51.37
CA VAL A 9 -26.23 15.30 50.33
C VAL A 9 -25.24 15.84 49.31
N ASN A 10 -23.97 15.45 49.46
CA ASN A 10 -22.90 15.85 48.56
C ASN A 10 -23.05 15.11 47.21
N LYS A 11 -23.81 15.69 46.28
CA LYS A 11 -24.01 15.14 44.93
C LYS A 11 -22.73 15.32 44.11
N ARG A 12 -21.82 14.35 44.21
CA ARG A 12 -20.66 14.24 43.31
C ARG A 12 -21.15 14.18 41.87
N LYS A 13 -21.04 15.28 41.12
CA LYS A 13 -21.33 15.32 39.68
C LYS A 13 -20.41 14.32 38.97
N LYS A 14 -20.94 13.18 38.56
CA LYS A 14 -20.23 12.19 37.73
C LYS A 14 -19.84 12.88 36.42
N LYS A 15 -18.55 13.09 36.18
CA LYS A 15 -18.06 13.56 34.87
C LYS A 15 -18.46 12.53 33.81
N SER A 16 -19.27 12.93 32.84
CA SER A 16 -19.67 12.06 31.73
C SER A 16 -18.43 11.76 30.85
N LYS A 17 -18.20 10.47 30.55
CA LYS A 17 -17.18 10.07 29.58
C LYS A 17 -17.59 10.58 28.19
N LYS A 18 -16.69 11.28 27.50
CA LYS A 18 -16.94 11.72 26.10
C LYS A 18 -17.19 10.50 25.20
N PRO A 19 -18.21 10.53 24.32
CA PRO A 19 -18.49 9.43 23.41
C PRO A 19 -17.34 9.26 22.39
N LYS A 20 -17.03 8.00 22.04
CA LYS A 20 -16.03 7.68 21.01
C LYS A 20 -16.57 8.11 19.64
N LYS A 21 -15.82 8.93 18.90
CA LYS A 21 -16.17 9.32 17.53
C LYS A 21 -16.24 8.09 16.63
N GLN A 22 -17.32 7.95 15.85
CA GLN A 22 -17.45 6.88 14.87
C GLN A 22 -16.54 7.14 13.67
N LYS A 23 -15.88 6.09 13.17
CA LYS A 23 -15.02 6.19 11.98
C LYS A 23 -15.89 6.27 10.73
N GLN A 24 -15.68 7.32 9.93
CA GLN A 24 -16.36 7.45 8.64
C GLN A 24 -15.88 6.38 7.66
N LYS A 25 -16.80 5.88 6.81
CA LYS A 25 -16.46 4.99 5.70
C LYS A 25 -15.82 5.79 4.57
N LEU A 26 -14.99 5.13 3.77
CA LEU A 26 -14.37 5.75 2.60
C LEU A 26 -15.43 6.04 1.53
N THR A 27 -15.38 7.23 0.95
CA THR A 27 -16.21 7.59 -0.21
C THR A 27 -15.73 6.84 -1.46
N ALA A 28 -16.56 6.79 -2.52
CA ALA A 28 -16.19 6.14 -3.77
C ALA A 28 -14.91 6.73 -4.40
N ALA A 29 -14.77 8.05 -4.37
CA ALA A 29 -13.56 8.75 -4.83
C ALA A 29 -12.32 8.33 -4.03
N GLN A 30 -12.43 8.25 -2.71
CA GLN A 30 -11.32 7.81 -1.85
C GLN A 30 -10.93 6.34 -2.10
N ARG A 31 -11.91 5.47 -2.40
CA ARG A 31 -11.65 4.07 -2.77
C ARG A 31 -10.90 3.97 -4.10
N ARG A 32 -11.27 4.76 -5.12
CA ARG A 32 -10.56 4.83 -6.41
C ARG A 32 -9.12 5.29 -6.24
N ALA A 33 -8.91 6.42 -5.55
CA ALA A 33 -7.56 6.93 -5.27
C ALA A 33 -6.71 5.97 -4.43
N ARG A 34 -7.32 5.12 -3.59
CA ARG A 34 -6.62 4.06 -2.87
C ARG A 34 -6.20 2.92 -3.81
N ARG A 35 -7.03 2.57 -4.79
CA ARG A 35 -6.73 1.54 -5.79
C ARG A 35 -5.59 1.98 -6.70
N GLU A 36 -5.68 3.18 -7.28
CA GLU A 36 -4.63 3.75 -8.14
C GLU A 36 -3.28 3.83 -7.44
N ARG A 37 -3.26 4.21 -6.15
CA ARG A 37 -2.02 4.21 -5.36
C ARG A 37 -1.44 2.81 -5.14
N ARG A 38 -2.27 1.78 -5.01
CA ARG A 38 -1.82 0.39 -4.83
C ARG A 38 -1.27 -0.21 -6.12
N GLU A 39 -1.82 0.20 -7.26
CA GLU A 39 -1.36 -0.20 -8.59
C GLU A 39 -0.01 0.47 -8.90
N LYS A 40 0.12 1.78 -8.64
CA LYS A 40 1.33 2.55 -8.96
C LYS A 40 2.50 2.33 -7.99
N TYR A 41 2.21 2.09 -6.72
CA TYR A 41 3.23 2.06 -5.67
C TYR A 41 3.14 0.82 -4.78
N MET A 42 4.27 0.45 -4.19
CA MET A 42 4.36 -0.56 -3.14
C MET A 42 5.06 0.00 -1.91
N THR A 43 4.73 -0.54 -0.74
CA THR A 43 5.42 -0.21 0.51
C THR A 43 6.50 -1.25 0.74
N VAL A 44 7.76 -0.81 0.78
CA VAL A 44 8.92 -1.66 1.07
C VAL A 44 9.58 -1.19 2.37
N PHE A 45 10.24 -2.10 3.07
CA PHE A 45 11.07 -1.75 4.22
C PHE A 45 12.52 -1.63 3.75
N ILE A 46 13.06 -0.41 3.82
CA ILE A 46 14.47 -0.14 3.51
C ILE A 46 15.10 0.43 4.78
N ASN A 47 16.11 -0.26 5.31
CA ASN A 47 16.86 0.12 6.51
C ASN A 47 15.95 0.36 7.73
N GLY A 48 15.01 -0.54 7.98
CA GLY A 48 14.06 -0.46 9.10
C GLY A 48 12.97 0.59 8.96
N LYS A 49 12.90 1.31 7.84
CA LYS A 49 11.86 2.32 7.56
C LYS A 49 10.91 1.84 6.46
N GLN A 50 9.61 1.99 6.68
CA GLN A 50 8.61 1.80 5.63
C GLN A 50 8.68 2.97 4.64
N LYS A 51 8.98 2.68 3.37
CA LYS A 51 9.02 3.65 2.27
C LYS A 51 8.03 3.25 1.18
N LEU A 52 7.41 4.26 0.57
CA LEU A 52 6.56 4.08 -0.61
C LEU A 52 7.45 4.22 -1.87
N VAL A 53 7.54 3.16 -2.66
CA VAL A 53 8.37 3.11 -3.88
C VAL A 53 7.47 2.79 -5.08
N PRO A 54 7.70 3.39 -6.27
CA PRO A 54 7.00 3.01 -7.49
C PRO A 54 7.13 1.51 -7.74
N ARG A 55 6.07 0.86 -8.26
CA ARG A 55 6.19 -0.53 -8.70
C ARG A 55 7.02 -0.61 -9.97
N PRO A 56 7.84 -1.65 -10.15
CA PRO A 56 8.45 -1.90 -11.44
C PRO A 56 7.34 -2.06 -12.49
N PRO A 57 7.55 -1.53 -13.71
CA PRO A 57 6.58 -1.64 -14.79
C PRO A 57 6.32 -3.13 -15.10
N LYS A 58 5.06 -3.47 -15.38
CA LYS A 58 4.67 -4.82 -15.83
C LYS A 58 3.84 -4.70 -17.08
N VAL A 59 4.14 -5.52 -18.09
CA VAL A 59 3.39 -5.58 -19.35
C VAL A 59 2.51 -6.83 -19.29
N ASN A 60 1.18 -6.67 -19.40
CA ASN A 60 0.21 -7.77 -19.33
C ASN A 60 0.32 -8.67 -18.08
N GLY A 61 0.87 -8.15 -16.98
CA GLY A 61 1.09 -8.92 -15.74
C GLY A 61 2.43 -9.67 -15.68
N ILE A 62 3.14 -9.73 -16.81
CA ILE A 62 4.49 -10.26 -16.97
C ILE A 62 5.49 -9.12 -16.71
N ASP A 63 6.69 -9.46 -16.24
CA ASP A 63 7.75 -8.46 -16.12
C ASP A 63 8.18 -7.96 -17.51
N VAL A 64 8.73 -6.74 -17.57
CA VAL A 64 9.15 -6.17 -18.87
C VAL A 64 10.22 -7.03 -19.53
N ASP A 65 11.20 -7.49 -18.75
CA ASP A 65 12.32 -8.29 -19.27
C ASP A 65 11.84 -9.64 -19.81
N GLU A 66 10.92 -10.29 -19.10
CA GLU A 66 10.30 -11.54 -19.56
C GLU A 66 9.41 -11.33 -20.79
N PHE A 67 8.70 -10.19 -20.87
CA PHE A 67 7.95 -9.84 -22.08
C PHE A 67 8.89 -9.63 -23.28
N ILE A 68 10.05 -9.01 -23.08
CA ILE A 68 11.06 -8.81 -24.13
C ILE A 68 11.59 -10.17 -24.59
N LEU A 69 12.00 -11.06 -23.68
CA LEU A 69 12.50 -12.40 -24.02
C LEU A 69 11.52 -13.23 -24.87
N GLN A 70 10.22 -13.14 -24.57
CA GLN A 70 9.20 -13.91 -25.28
C GLN A 70 8.87 -13.37 -26.68
N ASN A 71 9.09 -12.08 -26.94
CA ASN A 71 8.58 -11.40 -28.14
C ASN A 71 9.66 -10.77 -29.02
N ALA A 72 10.88 -10.55 -28.51
CA ALA A 72 11.92 -9.83 -29.21
C ALA A 72 12.74 -10.75 -30.12
N ASP A 73 13.03 -10.27 -31.33
CA ASP A 73 13.96 -10.93 -32.23
C ASP A 73 15.41 -10.73 -31.73
N PRO A 74 16.34 -11.66 -32.00
CA PRO A 74 17.75 -11.51 -31.62
C PRO A 74 18.39 -10.21 -32.14
N ILE A 75 17.99 -9.77 -33.34
CA ILE A 75 18.43 -8.49 -33.92
C ILE A 75 18.01 -7.31 -33.05
N TRP A 76 16.77 -7.34 -32.52
CA TRP A 76 16.25 -6.30 -31.66
C TRP A 76 17.00 -6.24 -30.33
N LEU A 77 17.34 -7.40 -29.76
CA LEU A 77 18.13 -7.48 -28.52
C LEU A 77 19.53 -6.90 -28.70
N VAL A 78 20.19 -7.20 -29.82
CA VAL A 78 21.49 -6.64 -30.18
C VAL A 78 21.44 -5.11 -30.29
N GLU A 79 20.44 -4.57 -30.97
CA GLU A 79 20.31 -3.12 -31.17
C GLU A 79 20.03 -2.36 -29.87
N ASN A 80 19.38 -3.00 -28.89
CA ASN A 80 19.14 -2.43 -27.56
C ASN A 80 20.24 -2.82 -26.54
N GLU A 81 21.37 -3.35 -27.01
CA GLU A 81 22.50 -3.81 -26.19
C GLU A 81 22.11 -4.83 -25.09
N MET A 82 21.03 -5.59 -25.28
CA MET A 82 20.49 -6.58 -24.35
C MET A 82 21.12 -7.97 -24.54
N TRP A 83 22.45 -8.02 -24.57
CA TRP A 83 23.23 -9.24 -24.83
C TRP A 83 23.01 -10.34 -23.79
N GLU A 84 22.69 -9.97 -22.53
CA GLU A 84 22.41 -10.93 -21.46
C GLU A 84 21.24 -11.86 -21.79
N HIS A 85 20.28 -11.38 -22.58
CA HIS A 85 19.10 -12.13 -22.99
C HIS A 85 19.36 -13.07 -24.17
N LEU A 86 20.40 -12.84 -24.97
CA LEU A 86 20.75 -13.73 -26.09
C LEU A 86 21.24 -15.09 -25.58
N ALA A 87 22.07 -15.09 -24.53
CA ALA A 87 22.55 -16.33 -23.92
C ALA A 87 21.40 -17.17 -23.34
N GLN A 88 20.36 -16.51 -22.82
CA GLN A 88 19.17 -17.17 -22.27
C GLN A 88 18.25 -17.72 -23.36
N LEU A 89 18.21 -17.08 -24.52
CA LEU A 89 17.48 -17.56 -25.70
C LEU A 89 18.12 -18.83 -26.28
N GLU A 90 19.45 -18.84 -26.40
CA GLU A 90 20.20 -20.00 -26.93
C GLU A 90 20.01 -21.24 -26.06
N GLU A 91 19.95 -21.08 -24.73
CA GLU A 91 19.76 -22.18 -23.77
C GLU A 91 18.32 -22.75 -23.75
N LEU A 92 17.35 -22.05 -24.34
CA LEU A 92 15.94 -22.47 -24.42
C LEU A 92 15.59 -23.21 -25.74
N GLU A 93 16.51 -23.25 -26.70
CA GLU A 93 16.33 -23.92 -27.99
C GLU A 93 16.81 -25.40 -28.01
N ASP A 94 17.42 -25.89 -26.91
CA ASP A 94 17.81 -27.28 -26.67
C ASP A 94 16.77 -28.10 -25.86
#